data_AF-A0A377V727-F1
#
_entry.id   AF-A0A377V727-F1
#
_cell.length_a   1.000
_cell.length_b   1.000
_cell.length_c   1.000
_cell.angle_alpha   90.00
_cell.angle_beta   90.00
_cell.angle_gamma   90.00
#
_symmetry.space_group_name_H-M   'P 1'
#
loop_
_entity.id
_entity.type
_entity.pdbx_description
1 polymer ?
#
loop_
_entity_poly.entity_id
_entity_poly.type
_entity_poly.pdbx_seq_one_letter_code
_entity_poly.pdbx_strand_id
1 'polypeptide(L)' 'MAYTTFSQTKNDQLLEPMFFGQPVNVARYDQQKYDIFEKLIEKQLSFFLAPGRG' A
#
# COMPACT_ATOMS: atom_id res chain seq x y z
N MET A 1 20.62 -3.67 -3.27
CA MET A 1 20.17 -2.73 -2.22
C MET A 1 20.03 -3.47 -0.91
N ALA A 2 20.45 -2.87 0.21
CA ALA A 2 20.04 -3.34 1.52
C ALA A 2 18.56 -2.97 1.75
N TYR A 3 17.82 -3.79 2.50
CA TYR A 3 16.48 -3.44 2.95
C TYR A 3 16.55 -2.19 3.86
N THR A 4 15.61 -1.27 3.71
CA THR A 4 15.42 -0.13 4.60
C THR A 4 13.94 0.00 4.93
N THR A 5 13.65 0.36 6.19
CA THR A 5 12.29 0.67 6.63
C THR A 5 11.80 2.02 6.10
N PHE A 6 12.73 2.91 5.73
CA PHE A 6 12.41 4.22 5.15
C PHE A 6 13.49 4.63 4.13
N SER A 7 13.13 4.69 2.85
CA SER A 7 14.00 5.21 1.79
C SER A 7 14.00 6.75 1.81
N GLN A 8 15.17 7.38 1.91
CA GLN A 8 15.28 8.86 1.85
C GLN A 8 15.24 9.39 0.42
N THR A 9 15.35 8.51 -0.59
CA THR A 9 15.28 8.90 -1.99
C THR A 9 13.86 9.31 -2.34
N LYS A 10 13.71 10.50 -2.95
CA LYS A 10 12.44 10.93 -3.55
C LYS A 10 12.27 10.18 -4.87
N ASN A 11 11.26 9.33 -4.96
CA ASN A 11 10.91 8.54 -6.14
C ASN A 11 9.45 8.77 -6.55
N ASP A 12 9.13 8.44 -7.80
CA ASP A 12 7.75 8.41 -8.29
C ASP A 12 7.17 7.00 -8.11
N GLN A 13 6.29 6.87 -7.13
CA GLN A 13 5.67 5.60 -6.75
C GLN A 13 4.77 5.01 -7.85
N LEU A 14 4.31 5.82 -8.81
CA LEU A 14 3.49 5.34 -9.93
C LEU A 14 4.34 4.62 -11.00
N LEU A 15 5.65 4.84 -10.99
CA LEU A 15 6.59 4.26 -11.96
C LEU A 15 7.31 3.01 -11.42
N GLU A 16 7.44 2.86 -10.10
CA GLU A 16 8.10 1.72 -9.46
C GLU A 16 7.46 0.36 -9.82
N PRO A 17 8.25 -0.70 -10.05
CA PRO A 17 7.71 -2.04 -10.19
C PRO A 17 7.06 -2.51 -8.88
N MET A 18 6.09 -3.42 -8.97
CA MET A 18 5.40 -3.96 -7.80
C MET A 18 6.35 -4.66 -6.81
N PHE A 19 7.42 -5.25 -7.32
CA PHE A 19 8.41 -5.99 -6.55
C PHE A 19 9.82 -5.57 -6.94
N PHE A 20 10.76 -5.69 -6.00
CA PHE A 20 12.19 -5.46 -6.20
C PHE A 20 12.60 -4.03 -6.60
N GLY A 21 11.67 -3.06 -6.51
CA GLY A 21 11.94 -1.62 -6.63
C GLY A 21 12.48 -1.01 -5.33
N GLN A 22 12.39 0.32 -5.21
CA GLN A 22 12.76 0.97 -3.95
C GLN A 22 11.75 0.64 -2.83
N PRO A 23 12.21 0.36 -1.59
CA PRO A 23 11.32 0.23 -0.44
C PRO A 23 10.48 1.50 -0.23
N VAL A 24 9.23 1.31 0.16
CA VAL A 24 8.27 2.41 0.37
C VAL A 24 8.80 3.39 1.42
N ASN A 25 8.71 4.69 1.10
CA ASN A 25 9.05 5.79 1.99
C ASN A 25 7.79 6.34 2.70
N VAL A 26 6.82 6.83 1.94
CA VAL A 26 5.57 7.41 2.44
C VAL A 26 4.41 6.48 2.10
N ALA A 27 3.67 6.04 3.12
CA ALA A 27 2.40 5.33 2.95
C ALA A 27 1.29 6.33 2.63
N ARG A 28 0.84 6.36 1.37
CA ARG A 28 -0.21 7.25 0.86
C ARG A 28 -1.24 6.45 0.06
N TYR A 29 -2.48 6.94 0.04
CA TYR A 29 -3.65 6.24 -0.54
C TYR A 29 -4.49 7.15 -1.46
N ASP A 30 -3.96 8.32 -1.84
CA ASP A 30 -4.62 9.27 -2.74
C ASP A 30 -4.38 8.96 -4.23
N GLN A 31 -3.35 8.17 -4.53
CA GLN A 31 -3.02 7.70 -5.88
C GLN A 31 -2.43 6.30 -5.83
N GLN A 32 -2.78 5.45 -6.81
CA GLN A 32 -2.31 4.07 -6.89
C GLN A 32 -1.87 3.73 -8.31
N LYS A 33 -0.73 3.04 -8.44
CA LYS A 33 -0.29 2.44 -9.71
C LYS A 33 -1.27 1.34 -10.17
N TYR A 34 -1.80 0.60 -9.21
CA TYR A 34 -2.78 -0.48 -9.42
C TYR A 34 -3.93 -0.30 -8.42
N ASP A 35 -5.02 0.31 -8.87
CA ASP A 35 -6.20 0.65 -8.07
C ASP A 35 -6.93 -0.56 -7.46
N ILE A 36 -6.73 -1.76 -8.04
CA ILE A 36 -7.31 -3.01 -7.52
C ILE A 36 -6.93 -3.29 -6.06
N PHE A 37 -5.72 -2.93 -5.63
CA PHE A 37 -5.31 -3.17 -4.24
C PHE A 37 -6.02 -2.23 -3.26
N GLU A 38 -6.26 -0.97 -3.64
CA GLU A 38 -7.07 -0.05 -2.83
C GLU A 38 -8.49 -0.60 -2.66
N LYS A 39 -9.11 -1.01 -3.78
CA LYS A 39 -10.45 -1.62 -3.76
C LYS A 39 -10.53 -2.87 -2.88
N LEU A 40 -9.48 -3.69 -2.86
CA LEU A 40 -9.41 -4.87 -2.00
C LEU A 40 -9.22 -4.50 -0.53
N ILE A 41 -8.42 -3.47 -0.22
CA ILE A 41 -8.24 -2.95 1.14
C ILE A 41 -9.57 -2.38 1.66
N GLU A 42 -10.24 -1.52 0.89
CA GLU A 42 -11.56 -0.96 1.24
C GLU A 42 -12.60 -2.06 1.47
N LYS A 43 -12.66 -3.04 0.56
CA LYS A 43 -13.57 -4.18 0.69
C LYS A 43 -13.27 -5.01 1.93
N GLN A 44 -11.99 -5.29 2.22
CA GLN A 44 -11.60 -6.03 3.41
C GLN A 44 -11.96 -5.28 4.70
N LEU A 45 -11.77 -3.96 4.73
CA LEU A 45 -12.17 -3.11 5.85
C LEU A 45 -13.70 -3.11 6.03
N SER A 46 -14.47 -3.11 4.94
CA SER A 46 -15.94 -3.17 4.99
C SER A 46 -16.47 -4.48 5.59
N PHE A 47 -15.70 -5.56 5.54
CA PHE A 47 -16.06 -6.84 6.13
C PHE A 47 -15.82 -6.90 7.64
N PHE A 48 -15.25 -5.86 8.25
CA PHE A 48 -14.99 -5.80 9.67
C PHE A 48 -16.31 -5.61 10.46
N LEU A 49 -17.04 -6.71 10.67
CA LEU A 49 -18.09 -6.84 11.67
C LEU A 49 -17.48 -7.49 12.91
N ALA A 50 -17.57 -6.82 14.06
CA ALA A 50 -17.14 -7.40 15.33
C ALA A 50 -18.02 -8.64 15.66
N PRO A 51 -17.45 -9.79 16.03
CA PRO A 51 -18.23 -10.95 16.45
C PRO A 51 -18.90 -10.64 17.80
N GLY A 52 -20.12 -10.10 17.76
CA GLY A 52 -20.79 -9.65 18.98
C GLY A 52 -22.14 -8.99 18.75
N ARG A 53 -23.06 -9.65 18.05
CA ARG A 53 -24.52 -9.56 18.25
C ARG A 53 -25.15 -10.88 17.82
N GLY A 54 -24.95 -11.90 18.65
CA GLY A 54 -25.80 -13.09 18.73
C GLY A 54 -26.69 -12.97 19.95
#